data_AF-A0A946K205-F1
#
_entry.id   AF-A0A946K205-F1
#
_cell.length_a   1.000
_cell.length_b   1.000
_cell.length_c   1.000
_cell.angle_alpha   90.00
_cell.angle_beta   90.00
_cell.angle_gamma   90.00
#
_symmetry.space_group_name_H-M   'P 1'
#
loop_
_entity.id
_entity.type
_entity.pdbx_description
1 polymer ?
#
loop_
_entity_poly.entity_id
_entity_poly.type
_entity_poly.pdbx_seq_one_letter_code
_entity_poly.pdbx_strand_id
1 'polypeptide(L)'
;IGMDIAASLMNQGVISGNWLFTTDADAELPENYFSVETGGDDAAFIYPFKHMPQPGLELPMQLYEISMLYYVAGLLWANSPYAYPTIGATISCSLDRYAAVRGFPKRNTGEDFYLLNKLRKTGEVRLAGGDPIVISGRTSDRVPIGTGQAIRAIHGLDSPILEFTLEHPNCFSQLKRFLEWLDGISVTQPGQLSTGDPNTDDYVQQIGLIPHYEHKRQQSPTPMIMRKHLNDWFDGLKTRQFIHHFRDQHFGRVTIAELESTPFMPKLKDGTYGPDAKLDTIRASLHAFIYHQNAC
;
A
#
# COMPACT_ATOMS: atom_id res chain seq x y z
N ILE A 1 1.06 4.26 21.63
CA ILE A 1 1.20 3.82 23.05
C ILE A 1 2.31 2.77 23.17
N GLY A 2 2.17 1.55 22.62
CA GLY A 2 3.20 0.51 22.75
C GLY A 2 4.57 0.90 22.18
N MET A 3 4.63 1.31 20.91
CA MET A 3 5.89 1.74 20.28
C MET A 3 6.49 3.00 20.92
N ASP A 4 5.68 3.93 21.42
CA ASP A 4 6.20 5.12 22.12
C ASP A 4 6.90 4.75 23.44
N ILE A 5 6.34 3.78 24.17
CA ILE A 5 6.95 3.24 25.40
C ILE A 5 8.26 2.52 25.05
N ALA A 6 8.24 1.64 24.05
CA ALA A 6 9.44 0.94 23.60
C ALA A 6 10.55 1.91 23.16
N ALA A 7 10.19 2.94 22.39
CA ALA A 7 11.12 4.00 21.98
C ALA A 7 11.71 4.75 23.18
N SER A 8 10.89 5.07 24.18
CA SER A 8 11.36 5.71 25.41
C SER A 8 12.35 4.82 26.19
N LEU A 9 12.05 3.53 26.31
CA LEU A 9 12.90 2.56 27.00
C LEU A 9 14.23 2.32 26.26
N MET A 10 14.21 2.27 24.92
CA MET A 10 15.42 2.19 24.11
C MET A 10 16.27 3.46 24.26
N ASN A 11 15.66 4.65 24.21
CA ASN A 11 16.36 5.91 24.41
C ASN A 11 16.97 6.04 25.82
N GLN A 12 16.36 5.40 26.83
CA GLN A 12 16.90 5.32 28.19
C GLN A 12 17.97 4.22 28.37
N GLY A 13 18.26 3.42 27.34
CA GLY A 13 19.19 2.31 27.42
C GLY A 13 18.69 1.10 28.22
N VAL A 14 17.39 1.03 28.50
CA VAL A 14 16.77 -0.10 29.22
C VAL A 14 16.61 -1.31 28.29
N ILE A 15 16.32 -1.06 27.01
CA ILE A 15 16.20 -2.07 25.96
C ILE A 15 17.28 -1.79 24.91
N SER A 16 18.05 -2.81 24.53
CA SER A 16 19.02 -2.72 23.43
C SER A 16 18.34 -2.88 22.07
N GLY A 17 18.80 -2.14 21.07
CA GLY A 17 18.35 -2.24 19.68
C GLY A 17 18.06 -0.87 19.07
N ASN A 18 17.88 -0.82 17.75
CA ASN A 18 17.54 0.41 17.03
C ASN A 18 16.30 0.27 16.14
N TRP A 19 15.51 -0.78 16.38
CA TRP A 19 14.34 -1.16 15.59
C TRP A 19 13.16 -1.46 16.48
N LEU A 20 12.02 -0.84 16.15
CA LEU A 20 10.74 -1.02 16.81
C LEU A 20 9.89 -1.99 16.00
N PHE A 21 9.36 -3.01 16.66
CA PHE A 21 8.46 -3.99 16.09
C PHE A 21 7.08 -3.79 16.71
N THR A 22 6.04 -3.85 15.88
CA THR A 22 4.66 -3.72 16.35
C THR A 22 3.81 -4.83 15.76
N THR A 23 2.93 -5.39 16.60
CA THR A 23 1.95 -6.38 16.19
C THR A 23 0.69 -6.27 17.05
N ASP A 24 -0.39 -6.88 16.57
CA ASP A 24 -1.65 -6.93 17.30
C ASP A 24 -1.65 -8.10 18.30
N ALA A 25 -2.46 -8.00 19.37
CA ALA A 25 -2.53 -9.04 20.39
C ALA A 25 -3.14 -10.37 19.89
N ASP A 26 -3.81 -10.34 18.73
CA ASP A 26 -4.42 -11.49 18.04
C ASP A 26 -3.65 -11.88 16.77
N ALA A 27 -2.37 -11.51 16.69
CA ALA A 27 -1.44 -11.97 15.65
C ALA A 27 -0.53 -13.10 16.15
N GLU A 28 -0.25 -14.05 15.28
CA GLU A 28 0.76 -15.10 15.45
C GLU A 28 1.97 -14.77 14.57
N LEU A 29 3.14 -14.71 15.22
CA LEU A 29 4.40 -14.27 14.62
C LEU A 29 5.20 -15.48 14.12
N PRO A 30 5.81 -15.41 12.92
CA PRO A 30 6.72 -16.46 12.46
C PRO A 30 8.01 -16.47 13.30
N GLU A 31 8.72 -17.61 13.33
CA GLU A 31 9.95 -17.76 14.12
C GLU A 31 11.04 -16.74 13.74
N ASN A 32 11.07 -16.33 12.47
CA ASN A 32 12.01 -15.37 11.92
C ASN A 32 11.54 -13.91 12.00
N TYR A 33 10.50 -13.59 12.78
CA TYR A 33 9.90 -12.24 12.85
C TYR A 33 10.92 -11.13 13.19
N PHE A 34 11.89 -11.41 14.05
CA PHE A 34 12.94 -10.44 14.42
C PHE A 34 14.19 -10.50 13.53
N SER A 35 14.22 -11.43 12.57
CA SER A 35 15.40 -11.73 11.73
C SER A 35 15.41 -10.90 10.46
N VAL A 36 15.50 -9.57 10.60
CA VAL A 36 15.56 -8.66 9.46
C VAL A 36 16.93 -8.04 9.29
N GLU A 37 17.45 -8.11 8.06
CA GLU A 37 18.69 -7.45 7.67
C GLU A 37 18.43 -5.98 7.35
N THR A 38 18.99 -5.09 8.18
CA THR A 38 18.73 -3.65 8.13
C THR A 38 19.87 -2.92 7.41
N GLY A 39 19.55 -2.01 6.50
CA GLY A 39 20.48 -1.08 5.85
C GLY A 39 20.34 0.35 6.38
N GLY A 40 21.29 1.22 6.02
CA GLY A 40 21.36 2.60 6.54
C GLY A 40 20.20 3.52 6.11
N ASP A 41 19.58 3.23 4.96
CA ASP A 41 18.47 4.03 4.42
C ASP A 41 17.09 3.49 4.81
N ASP A 42 17.00 2.35 5.51
CA ASP A 42 15.73 1.74 5.85
C ASP A 42 14.98 2.54 6.92
N ALA A 43 13.75 2.91 6.60
CA ALA A 43 12.82 3.53 7.54
C ALA A 43 11.85 2.51 8.14
N ALA A 44 11.40 1.53 7.35
CA ALA A 44 10.47 0.51 7.80
C ALA A 44 10.55 -0.79 6.98
N PHE A 45 10.11 -1.88 7.60
CA PHE A 45 9.76 -3.11 6.91
C PHE A 45 8.28 -3.42 7.08
N ILE A 46 7.69 -3.95 6.01
CA ILE A 46 6.33 -4.47 5.98
C ILE A 46 6.40 -5.99 5.76
N TYR A 47 5.97 -6.75 6.76
CA TYR A 47 6.00 -8.21 6.71
C TYR A 47 4.87 -8.77 5.84
N PRO A 48 5.09 -9.94 5.20
CA PRO A 48 4.00 -10.71 4.61
C PRO A 48 2.95 -11.02 5.68
N PHE A 49 1.70 -11.13 5.27
CA PHE A 49 0.58 -11.36 6.18
C PHE A 49 -0.39 -12.37 5.59
N LYS A 50 -1.19 -12.99 6.47
CA LYS A 50 -2.31 -13.84 6.10
C LYS A 50 -3.40 -13.70 7.14
N HIS A 51 -4.63 -13.47 6.71
CA HIS A 51 -5.78 -13.46 7.61
C HIS A 51 -6.30 -14.88 7.84
N MET A 52 -6.60 -15.21 9.10
CA MET A 52 -7.25 -16.46 9.49
C MET A 52 -8.73 -16.23 9.79
N PRO A 53 -9.63 -16.92 9.06
CA PRO A 53 -11.06 -16.73 9.22
C PRO A 53 -11.62 -17.41 10.45
N GLN A 54 -12.58 -16.74 11.08
CA GLN A 54 -13.55 -17.43 11.92
C GLN A 54 -14.50 -18.27 11.05
N PRO A 55 -15.03 -19.38 11.56
CA PRO A 55 -15.99 -20.21 10.84
C PRO A 55 -17.14 -19.39 10.26
N GLY A 56 -17.38 -19.51 8.96
CA GLY A 56 -18.43 -18.79 8.23
C GLY A 56 -17.99 -17.44 7.64
N LEU A 57 -16.74 -17.01 7.85
CA LEU A 57 -16.17 -15.78 7.28
C LEU A 57 -15.07 -16.03 6.24
N GLU A 58 -14.89 -17.28 5.79
CA GLU A 58 -13.82 -17.69 4.89
C GLU A 58 -13.82 -16.88 3.58
N LEU A 59 -14.96 -16.85 2.89
CA LEU A 59 -15.09 -16.14 1.61
C LEU A 59 -14.97 -14.61 1.75
N PRO A 60 -15.70 -13.93 2.66
CA PRO A 60 -15.53 -12.50 2.89
C PRO A 60 -14.09 -12.07 3.20
N MET A 61 -13.40 -12.90 3.98
CA MET A 61 -12.00 -12.65 4.32
C MET A 61 -11.07 -12.82 3.12
N GLN A 62 -11.26 -13.88 2.34
CA GLN A 62 -10.46 -14.13 1.15
C GLN A 62 -10.62 -12.98 0.13
N LEU A 63 -11.85 -12.50 -0.09
CA LEU A 63 -12.13 -11.35 -0.96
C LEU A 63 -11.50 -10.06 -0.42
N TYR A 64 -11.59 -9.82 0.90
CA TYR A 64 -10.94 -8.68 1.54
C TYR A 64 -9.42 -8.70 1.34
N GLU A 65 -8.77 -9.83 1.63
CA GLU A 65 -7.33 -10.00 1.47
C GLU A 65 -6.91 -9.83 0.01
N ILE A 66 -7.65 -10.41 -0.94
CA ILE A 66 -7.45 -10.18 -2.38
C ILE A 66 -7.50 -8.69 -2.71
N SER A 67 -8.44 -7.93 -2.16
CA SER A 67 -8.53 -6.49 -2.47
C SER A 67 -7.33 -5.68 -2.00
N MET A 68 -6.78 -6.03 -0.83
CA MET A 68 -5.58 -5.38 -0.30
C MET A 68 -4.37 -5.69 -1.17
N LEU A 69 -4.17 -6.98 -1.48
CA LEU A 69 -3.04 -7.43 -2.28
C LEU A 69 -3.15 -6.92 -3.73
N TYR A 70 -4.35 -6.93 -4.31
CA TYR A 70 -4.62 -6.41 -5.64
C TYR A 70 -4.23 -4.93 -5.75
N TYR A 71 -4.63 -4.12 -4.77
CA TYR A 71 -4.28 -2.71 -4.73
C TYR A 71 -2.76 -2.51 -4.66
N VAL A 72 -2.07 -3.23 -3.77
CA VAL A 72 -0.61 -3.16 -3.64
C VAL A 72 0.11 -3.62 -4.90
N ALA A 73 -0.35 -4.72 -5.53
CA ALA A 73 0.21 -5.22 -6.78
C ALA A 73 0.08 -4.19 -7.91
N GLY A 74 -1.08 -3.53 -8.03
CA GLY A 74 -1.28 -2.44 -8.98
C GLY A 74 -0.36 -1.25 -8.72
N LEU A 75 -0.14 -0.86 -7.45
CA LEU A 75 0.80 0.19 -7.09
C LEU A 75 2.26 -0.18 -7.41
N LEU A 76 2.67 -1.42 -7.13
CA LEU A 76 4.01 -1.93 -7.42
C LEU A 76 4.27 -1.90 -8.93
N TRP A 77 3.32 -2.39 -9.71
CA TRP A 77 3.42 -2.38 -11.16
C TRP A 77 3.44 -0.96 -11.75
N ALA A 78 2.72 -0.03 -11.13
CA ALA A 78 2.77 1.39 -11.47
C ALA A 78 4.07 2.09 -11.01
N ASN A 79 4.95 1.38 -10.32
CA ASN A 79 6.20 1.89 -9.74
C ASN A 79 5.98 3.02 -8.72
N SER A 80 4.90 2.91 -7.91
CA SER A 80 4.64 3.87 -6.84
C SER A 80 5.62 3.71 -5.68
N PRO A 81 6.21 4.81 -5.15
CA PRO A 81 7.05 4.75 -3.94
C PRO A 81 6.30 4.33 -2.67
N TYR A 82 4.97 4.25 -2.72
CA TYR A 82 4.07 3.93 -1.61
C TYR A 82 3.37 2.58 -1.80
N ALA A 83 3.98 1.68 -2.60
CA ALA A 83 3.43 0.40 -3.01
C ALA A 83 3.66 -0.71 -1.96
N TYR A 84 3.05 -0.56 -0.79
CA TYR A 84 3.13 -1.56 0.28
C TYR A 84 1.81 -1.63 1.06
N PRO A 85 1.49 -2.77 1.70
CA PRO A 85 0.35 -2.87 2.58
C PRO A 85 0.46 -1.92 3.77
N THR A 86 -0.66 -1.33 4.17
CA THR A 86 -0.75 -0.52 5.39
C THR A 86 -1.57 -1.30 6.40
N ILE A 87 -0.89 -2.19 7.13
CA ILE A 87 -1.47 -3.01 8.21
C ILE A 87 -0.59 -2.80 9.43
N GLY A 88 -1.14 -2.19 10.49
CA GLY A 88 -0.39 -1.90 11.72
C GLY A 88 0.37 -3.10 12.29
N ALA A 89 -0.21 -4.30 12.22
CA ALA A 89 0.37 -5.52 12.77
C ALA A 89 1.62 -6.05 12.02
N THR A 90 1.90 -5.51 10.83
CA THR A 90 2.96 -5.98 9.94
C THR A 90 4.10 -4.99 9.81
N ILE A 91 4.19 -4.00 10.70
CA ILE A 91 5.19 -2.92 10.60
C ILE A 91 6.33 -3.18 11.58
N SER A 92 7.55 -2.99 11.10
CA SER A 92 8.69 -2.61 11.95
C SER A 92 9.35 -1.36 11.39
N CYS A 93 9.99 -0.56 12.23
CA CYS A 93 10.62 0.69 11.81
C CYS A 93 11.86 1.05 12.63
N SER A 94 12.75 1.83 12.01
CA SER A 94 13.91 2.40 12.70
C SER A 94 13.45 3.34 13.81
N LEU A 95 14.07 3.22 14.98
CA LEU A 95 13.79 4.09 16.14
C LEU A 95 13.99 5.58 15.80
N ASP A 96 15.11 5.91 15.15
CA ASP A 96 15.45 7.30 14.80
C ASP A 96 14.43 7.89 13.81
N ARG A 97 14.02 7.10 12.80
CA ARG A 97 13.02 7.53 11.81
C ARG A 97 11.64 7.65 12.44
N TYR A 98 11.26 6.71 13.31
CA TYR A 98 10.02 6.77 14.08
C TYR A 98 9.92 8.04 14.92
N ALA A 99 11.00 8.37 15.64
CA ALA A 99 11.10 9.60 16.43
C ALA A 99 11.02 10.86 15.54
N ALA A 100 11.75 10.88 14.42
CA ALA A 100 11.75 12.00 13.47
C ALA A 100 10.35 12.32 12.90
N VAL A 101 9.53 11.28 12.67
CA VAL A 101 8.15 11.45 12.18
C VAL A 101 7.12 11.61 13.31
N ARG A 102 7.57 11.68 14.57
CA ARG A 102 6.74 11.83 15.78
C ARG A 102 5.76 10.67 16.00
N GLY A 103 6.21 9.46 15.68
CA GLY A 103 5.48 8.21 15.93
C GLY A 103 4.12 8.10 15.24
N PHE A 104 3.26 7.24 15.79
CA PHE A 104 1.90 7.06 15.29
C PHE A 104 1.07 8.34 15.48
N PRO A 105 0.40 8.84 14.43
CA PRO A 105 -0.50 9.97 14.59
C PRO A 105 -1.74 9.57 15.39
N LYS A 106 -2.19 10.44 16.30
CA LYS A 106 -3.44 10.24 17.05
C LYS A 106 -4.64 10.39 16.10
N ARG A 107 -5.16 9.28 15.59
CA ARG A 107 -6.33 9.22 14.70
C ARG A 107 -7.23 8.06 15.11
N ASN A 108 -8.50 8.13 14.70
CA ASN A 108 -9.48 7.08 14.97
C ASN A 108 -9.40 5.89 13.99
N THR A 109 -8.66 6.04 12.88
CA THR A 109 -8.44 5.00 11.87
C THR A 109 -7.28 5.42 10.94
N GLY A 110 -6.60 4.43 10.35
CA GLY A 110 -5.56 4.61 9.34
C GLY A 110 -4.24 5.17 9.85
N GLU A 111 -3.99 5.11 11.16
CA GLU A 111 -2.76 5.59 11.78
C GLU A 111 -1.49 4.92 11.22
N ASP A 112 -1.60 3.65 10.81
CA ASP A 112 -0.60 2.87 10.12
C ASP A 112 -0.27 3.45 8.74
N PHE A 113 -1.28 3.72 7.92
CA PHE A 113 -1.13 4.40 6.63
C PHE A 113 -0.40 5.73 6.78
N TYR A 114 -0.80 6.56 7.74
CA TYR A 114 -0.16 7.86 7.96
C TYR A 114 1.25 7.75 8.57
N LEU A 115 1.53 6.73 9.39
CA LEU A 115 2.88 6.46 9.86
C LEU A 115 3.79 6.13 8.68
N LEU A 116 3.40 5.15 7.86
CA LEU A 116 4.19 4.72 6.70
C LEU A 116 4.37 5.82 5.67
N ASN A 117 3.32 6.61 5.41
CA ASN A 117 3.40 7.77 4.52
C ASN A 117 4.43 8.81 4.98
N LYS A 118 4.64 8.98 6.30
CA LYS A 118 5.70 9.83 6.83
C LYS A 118 7.06 9.15 6.77
N LEU A 119 7.15 7.87 7.18
CA LEU A 119 8.41 7.12 7.20
C LEU A 119 9.04 7.03 5.81
N ARG A 120 8.24 6.82 4.76
CA ARG A 120 8.71 6.77 3.37
C ARG A 120 9.43 8.03 2.90
N LYS A 121 9.12 9.19 3.48
CA LYS A 121 9.79 10.46 3.16
C LYS A 121 11.16 10.59 3.84
N THR A 122 11.43 9.75 4.83
CA THR A 122 12.68 9.75 5.63
C THR A 122 13.65 8.63 5.25
N GLY A 123 13.21 7.63 4.49
CA GLY A 123 14.00 6.49 4.05
C GLY A 123 13.15 5.47 3.29
N GLU A 124 13.72 4.30 3.02
CA GLU A 124 13.06 3.23 2.29
C GLU A 124 12.07 2.46 3.17
N VAL A 125 10.93 2.10 2.59
CA VAL A 125 9.97 1.18 3.20
C VAL A 125 10.04 -0.10 2.39
N ARG A 126 10.64 -1.15 2.95
CA ARG A 126 10.88 -2.41 2.26
C ARG A 126 9.83 -3.46 2.60
N LEU A 127 9.49 -4.30 1.64
CA LEU A 127 8.73 -5.51 1.91
C LEU A 127 9.70 -6.56 2.48
N ALA A 128 9.40 -7.12 3.64
CA ALA A 128 10.20 -8.19 4.22
C ALA A 128 9.90 -9.52 3.50
N GLY A 129 10.90 -10.41 3.47
CA GLY A 129 10.70 -11.80 3.07
C GLY A 129 10.30 -12.69 4.24
N GLY A 130 10.17 -13.99 3.99
CA GLY A 130 9.89 -15.00 5.00
C GLY A 130 8.41 -15.37 5.15
N ASP A 131 8.11 -16.10 6.22
CA ASP A 131 6.76 -16.58 6.50
C ASP A 131 5.83 -15.43 6.91
N PRO A 132 4.52 -15.50 6.59
CA PRO A 132 3.59 -14.43 6.89
C PRO A 132 3.23 -14.37 8.37
N ILE A 133 3.01 -13.15 8.85
CA ILE A 133 2.31 -12.90 10.12
C ILE A 133 0.85 -13.32 9.94
N VAL A 134 0.37 -14.16 10.85
CA VAL A 134 -0.99 -14.69 10.81
C VAL A 134 -1.88 -13.81 11.67
N ILE A 135 -2.86 -13.14 11.06
CA ILE A 135 -3.71 -12.14 11.72
C ILE A 135 -5.13 -12.71 11.88
N SER A 136 -5.71 -12.61 13.07
CA SER A 136 -7.12 -12.98 13.27
C SER A 136 -8.04 -12.06 12.47
N GLY A 137 -8.82 -12.60 11.54
CA GLY A 137 -9.83 -11.82 10.84
C GLY A 137 -11.22 -12.08 11.40
N ARG A 138 -11.78 -11.04 12.02
CA ARG A 138 -13.10 -11.04 12.65
C ARG A 138 -13.86 -9.79 12.25
N THR A 139 -15.19 -9.85 12.30
CA THR A 139 -16.00 -8.64 12.25
C THR A 139 -15.77 -7.80 13.52
N SER A 140 -15.82 -6.47 13.40
CA SER A 140 -15.56 -5.56 14.51
C SER A 140 -16.22 -4.22 14.28
N ASP A 141 -16.89 -3.69 15.31
CA ASP A 141 -17.54 -2.38 15.31
C ASP A 141 -16.73 -1.30 16.04
N ARG A 142 -15.50 -1.63 16.45
CA ARG A 142 -14.67 -0.75 17.28
C ARG A 142 -14.22 0.52 16.56
N VAL A 143 -14.15 0.47 15.24
CA VAL A 143 -13.70 1.58 14.39
C VAL A 143 -14.63 1.74 13.18
N PRO A 144 -14.79 2.96 12.67
CA PRO A 144 -15.68 3.23 11.53
C PRO A 144 -15.13 2.70 10.21
N ILE A 145 -13.82 2.45 10.12
CA ILE A 145 -13.11 1.93 8.95
C ILE A 145 -12.03 0.96 9.45
N GLY A 146 -11.94 -0.22 8.85
CA GLY A 146 -10.94 -1.25 9.18
C GLY A 146 -11.36 -2.64 8.70
N THR A 147 -10.49 -3.63 8.93
CA THR A 147 -10.67 -5.04 8.52
C THR A 147 -12.05 -5.58 8.90
N GLY A 148 -12.49 -5.38 10.15
CA GLY A 148 -13.77 -5.90 10.61
C GLY A 148 -15.00 -5.29 9.94
N GLN A 149 -14.94 -4.01 9.54
CA GLN A 149 -16.02 -3.37 8.79
C GLN A 149 -16.04 -3.83 7.33
N ALA A 150 -14.88 -3.99 6.71
CA ALA A 150 -14.77 -4.49 5.34
C ALA A 150 -15.29 -5.93 5.24
N ILE A 151 -14.88 -6.82 6.16
CA ILE A 151 -15.39 -8.19 6.22
C ILE A 151 -16.90 -8.21 6.43
N ARG A 152 -17.43 -7.36 7.33
CA ARG A 152 -18.89 -7.25 7.55
C ARG A 152 -19.63 -6.82 6.29
N ALA A 153 -19.12 -5.82 5.57
CA ALA A 153 -19.72 -5.34 4.33
C ALA A 153 -19.77 -6.45 3.28
N ILE A 154 -18.68 -7.22 3.12
CA ILE A 154 -18.63 -8.31 2.15
C ILE A 154 -19.53 -9.48 2.56
N HIS A 155 -19.56 -9.80 3.86
CA HIS A 155 -20.44 -10.85 4.40
C HIS A 155 -21.93 -10.50 4.27
N GLY A 156 -22.27 -9.21 4.18
CA GLY A 156 -23.65 -8.74 3.99
C GLY A 156 -24.14 -8.79 2.54
N LEU A 157 -23.30 -9.20 1.57
CA LEU A 157 -23.69 -9.35 0.17
C LEU A 157 -24.51 -10.64 -0.03
N ASP A 158 -25.52 -10.59 -0.90
CA ASP A 158 -26.35 -11.76 -1.23
C ASP A 158 -25.55 -12.78 -2.05
N SER A 159 -24.64 -12.30 -2.89
CA SER A 159 -23.74 -13.08 -3.74
C SER A 159 -22.34 -12.46 -3.76
N PRO A 160 -21.52 -12.66 -2.71
CA PRO A 160 -20.23 -11.99 -2.57
C PRO A 160 -19.30 -12.14 -3.79
N ILE A 161 -19.29 -13.30 -4.46
CA ILE A 161 -18.44 -13.54 -5.65
C ILE A 161 -18.84 -12.65 -6.83
N LEU A 162 -20.14 -12.41 -7.01
CA LEU A 162 -20.68 -11.65 -8.15
C LEU A 162 -20.71 -10.15 -7.86
N GLU A 163 -20.85 -9.76 -6.60
CA GLU A 163 -21.03 -8.36 -6.19
C GLU A 163 -19.74 -7.70 -5.70
N PHE A 164 -18.74 -8.48 -5.28
CA PHE A 164 -17.49 -7.91 -4.80
C PHE A 164 -16.69 -7.30 -5.95
N THR A 165 -16.33 -6.03 -5.79
CA THR A 165 -15.66 -5.25 -6.83
C THR A 165 -14.32 -4.69 -6.37
N LEU A 166 -13.42 -4.58 -7.33
CA LEU A 166 -12.09 -4.00 -7.23
C LEU A 166 -11.98 -2.77 -8.14
N GLU A 167 -10.94 -1.98 -7.91
CA GLU A 167 -10.58 -0.87 -8.80
C GLU A 167 -10.29 -1.40 -10.21
N HIS A 168 -10.80 -0.75 -11.25
CA HIS A 168 -10.54 -1.18 -12.63
C HIS A 168 -9.02 -1.13 -12.93
N PRO A 169 -8.42 -2.13 -13.62
CA PRO A 169 -6.97 -2.19 -13.88
C PRO A 169 -6.39 -0.92 -14.54
N ASN A 170 -7.16 -0.30 -15.44
CA ASN A 170 -6.81 0.98 -16.08
C ASN A 170 -6.55 2.14 -15.10
N CYS A 171 -7.09 2.12 -13.88
CA CYS A 171 -6.71 3.10 -12.85
C CYS A 171 -5.20 3.04 -12.56
N PHE A 172 -4.64 1.83 -12.47
CA PHE A 172 -3.20 1.62 -12.24
C PHE A 172 -2.39 1.89 -13.51
N SER A 173 -2.90 1.58 -14.70
CA SER A 173 -2.27 1.96 -15.97
C SER A 173 -2.14 3.48 -16.11
N GLN A 174 -3.18 4.21 -15.71
CA GLN A 174 -3.16 5.66 -15.71
C GLN A 174 -2.21 6.22 -14.65
N LEU A 175 -2.17 5.62 -13.45
CA LEU A 175 -1.21 5.96 -12.41
C LEU A 175 0.24 5.75 -12.89
N LYS A 176 0.51 4.62 -13.56
CA LYS A 176 1.84 4.31 -14.10
C LYS A 176 2.32 5.38 -15.07
N ARG A 177 1.49 5.72 -16.07
CA ARG A 177 1.79 6.78 -17.05
C ARG A 177 2.04 8.13 -16.37
N PHE A 178 1.23 8.45 -15.35
CA PHE A 178 1.39 9.68 -14.58
C PHE A 178 2.69 9.71 -13.77
N LEU A 179 3.08 8.61 -13.13
CA LEU A 179 4.32 8.51 -12.38
C LEU A 179 5.57 8.54 -13.28
N GLU A 180 5.51 7.88 -14.44
CA GLU A 180 6.55 7.97 -15.49
C GLU A 180 6.71 9.41 -16.01
N TRP A 181 5.60 10.11 -16.19
CA TRP A 181 5.62 11.53 -16.55
C TRP A 181 6.20 12.41 -15.43
N LEU A 182 5.80 12.18 -14.17
CA LEU A 182 6.38 12.88 -13.01
C LEU A 182 7.90 12.68 -12.93
N ASP A 183 8.38 11.46 -13.19
CA ASP A 183 9.81 11.19 -13.26
C ASP A 183 10.48 11.95 -14.40
N GLY A 184 9.87 11.96 -15.59
CA GLY A 184 10.37 12.68 -16.76
C GLY A 184 10.52 14.19 -16.53
N ILE A 185 9.52 14.84 -15.91
CA ILE A 185 9.60 16.28 -15.59
C ILE A 185 10.58 16.58 -14.44
N SER A 186 10.88 15.60 -13.58
CA SER A 186 11.90 15.77 -12.54
C SER A 186 13.30 15.95 -13.13
N VAL A 187 13.54 15.38 -14.32
CA VAL A 187 14.81 15.45 -15.05
C VAL A 187 14.82 16.63 -16.02
N THR A 188 13.82 16.72 -16.89
CA THR A 188 13.77 17.72 -17.97
C THR A 188 13.42 19.11 -17.47
N GLN A 189 12.73 19.21 -16.33
CA GLN A 189 12.30 20.44 -15.69
C GLN A 189 11.74 21.50 -16.67
N PRO A 190 10.73 21.17 -17.49
CA PRO A 190 10.19 22.11 -18.47
C PRO A 190 9.52 23.33 -17.81
N GLY A 191 9.47 24.43 -18.56
CA GLY A 191 8.78 25.66 -18.15
C GLY A 191 7.25 25.53 -18.12
N GLN A 192 6.69 24.62 -18.93
CA GLN A 192 5.26 24.33 -19.01
C GLN A 192 5.02 22.83 -18.85
N LEU A 193 4.02 22.49 -18.05
CA LEU A 193 3.61 21.11 -17.82
C LEU A 193 2.49 20.73 -18.80
N SER A 194 2.63 19.57 -19.43
CA SER A 194 1.54 18.85 -20.09
C SER A 194 1.87 17.36 -20.07
N THR A 195 0.86 16.56 -19.76
CA THR A 195 0.91 15.10 -19.73
C THR A 195 0.59 14.49 -21.11
N GLY A 196 0.04 15.28 -22.03
CA GLY A 196 -0.48 14.81 -23.33
C GLY A 196 -1.82 14.08 -23.24
N ASP A 197 -2.43 14.03 -22.04
CA ASP A 197 -3.73 13.43 -21.77
C ASP A 197 -4.64 14.48 -21.10
N PRO A 198 -5.74 14.93 -21.73
CA PRO A 198 -6.57 16.01 -21.20
C PRO A 198 -7.13 15.74 -19.80
N ASN A 199 -7.55 14.50 -19.52
CA ASN A 199 -8.10 14.13 -18.22
C ASN A 199 -7.03 14.25 -17.12
N THR A 200 -5.79 13.87 -17.44
CA THR A 200 -4.65 13.98 -16.51
C THR A 200 -4.18 15.43 -16.36
N ASP A 201 -4.21 16.22 -17.43
CA ASP A 201 -3.91 17.65 -17.37
C ASP A 201 -4.92 18.41 -16.49
N ASP A 202 -6.21 18.07 -16.58
CA ASP A 202 -7.26 18.62 -15.71
C ASP A 202 -7.03 18.21 -14.25
N TYR A 203 -6.70 16.93 -14.00
CA TYR A 203 -6.36 16.45 -12.66
C TYR A 203 -5.14 17.20 -12.09
N VAL A 204 -4.08 17.38 -12.88
CA VAL A 204 -2.85 18.11 -12.52
C VAL A 204 -3.13 19.55 -12.09
N GLN A 205 -4.05 20.22 -12.78
CA GLN A 205 -4.53 21.55 -12.40
C GLN A 205 -5.31 21.51 -11.08
N GLN A 206 -6.25 20.57 -10.96
CA GLN A 206 -7.11 20.42 -9.78
C GLN A 206 -6.32 20.19 -8.50
N ILE A 207 -5.27 19.38 -8.55
CA ILE A 207 -4.44 19.06 -7.36
C ILE A 207 -3.39 20.13 -7.05
N GLY A 208 -3.28 21.18 -7.87
CA GLY A 208 -2.32 22.27 -7.69
C GLY A 208 -0.87 21.85 -7.94
N LEU A 209 -0.61 20.87 -8.82
CA LEU A 209 0.76 20.44 -9.13
C LEU A 209 1.54 21.56 -9.85
N ILE A 210 0.92 22.26 -10.79
CA ILE A 210 1.59 23.31 -11.60
C ILE A 210 2.27 24.38 -10.73
N PRO A 211 1.57 25.09 -9.83
CA PRO A 211 2.22 26.09 -8.97
C PRO A 211 3.23 25.47 -8.00
N HIS A 212 2.98 24.25 -7.51
CA HIS A 212 3.89 23.56 -6.60
C HIS A 212 5.23 23.23 -7.28
N TYR A 213 5.15 22.65 -8.48
CA TYR A 213 6.28 22.33 -9.34
C TYR A 213 7.06 23.59 -9.72
N GLU A 214 6.37 24.65 -10.16
CA GLU A 214 6.99 25.93 -10.56
C GLU A 214 7.83 26.51 -9.41
N HIS A 215 7.25 26.56 -8.20
CA HIS A 215 7.93 27.08 -7.02
C HIS A 215 9.23 26.33 -6.73
N LYS A 216 9.24 25.00 -6.90
CA LYS A 216 10.45 24.21 -6.73
C LYS A 216 11.44 24.41 -7.86
N ARG A 217 10.98 24.43 -9.11
CA ARG A 217 11.81 24.59 -10.30
C ARG A 217 12.62 25.89 -10.27
N GLN A 218 12.03 26.99 -9.79
CA GLN A 218 12.72 28.29 -9.66
C GLN A 218 13.90 28.27 -8.68
N GLN A 219 13.99 27.26 -7.81
CA GLN A 219 15.12 27.03 -6.91
C GLN A 219 16.27 26.28 -7.59
N SER A 220 16.14 25.96 -8.89
CA SER A 220 17.12 25.22 -9.70
C SER A 220 17.61 23.92 -9.04
N PRO A 221 16.69 23.02 -8.62
CA PRO A 221 17.08 21.77 -7.96
C PRO A 221 17.82 20.84 -8.93
N THR A 222 18.72 20.02 -8.40
CA THR A 222 19.22 18.88 -9.17
C THR A 222 18.07 17.91 -9.49
N PRO A 223 18.17 17.09 -10.55
CA PRO A 223 17.14 16.09 -10.87
C PRO A 223 16.77 15.17 -9.70
N MET A 224 17.77 14.75 -8.92
CA MET A 224 17.56 13.94 -7.72
C MET A 224 16.72 14.66 -6.66
N ILE A 225 17.00 15.94 -6.40
CA ILE A 225 16.24 16.76 -5.44
C ILE A 225 14.82 16.97 -5.96
N MET A 226 14.66 17.23 -7.26
CA MET A 226 13.34 17.44 -7.87
C MET A 226 12.49 16.17 -7.81
N ARG A 227 13.07 15.02 -8.15
CA ARG A 227 12.41 13.71 -8.06
C ARG A 227 11.93 13.43 -6.65
N LYS A 228 12.80 13.59 -5.64
CA LYS A 228 12.40 13.42 -4.25
C LYS A 228 11.28 14.38 -3.86
N HIS A 229 11.37 15.65 -4.27
CA HIS A 229 10.33 16.62 -3.97
C HIS A 229 8.96 16.24 -4.54
N LEU A 230 8.92 15.81 -5.81
CA LEU A 230 7.69 15.37 -6.46
C LEU A 230 7.13 14.10 -5.83
N ASN A 231 7.97 13.11 -5.49
CA ASN A 231 7.54 11.87 -4.83
C ASN A 231 7.06 12.10 -3.38
N ASP A 232 7.67 13.04 -2.65
CA ASP A 232 7.24 13.41 -1.31
C ASP A 232 5.93 14.21 -1.32
N TRP A 233 5.69 14.98 -2.39
CA TRP A 233 4.46 15.74 -2.58
C TRP A 233 3.31 14.88 -3.09
N PHE A 234 3.56 14.05 -4.10
CA PHE A 234 2.63 13.05 -4.63
C PHE A 234 2.68 11.78 -3.78
N ASP A 235 2.33 11.95 -2.52
CA ASP A 235 2.47 10.91 -1.51
C ASP A 235 1.41 9.81 -1.60
N GLY A 236 1.43 8.85 -0.67
CA GLY A 236 0.47 7.75 -0.66
C GLY A 236 -0.99 8.22 -0.61
N LEU A 237 -1.26 9.38 0.01
CA LEU A 237 -2.62 9.92 0.05
C LEU A 237 -3.04 10.45 -1.32
N LYS A 238 -2.17 11.19 -2.01
CA LYS A 238 -2.44 11.64 -3.38
C LYS A 238 -2.51 10.48 -4.37
N THR A 239 -1.70 9.43 -4.16
CA THR A 239 -1.78 8.19 -4.94
C THR A 239 -3.16 7.55 -4.81
N ARG A 240 -3.69 7.44 -3.59
CA ARG A 240 -5.05 6.92 -3.36
C ARG A 240 -6.13 7.81 -3.97
N GLN A 241 -5.98 9.14 -3.83
CA GLN A 241 -6.91 10.11 -4.42
C GLN A 241 -6.90 10.06 -5.96
N PHE A 242 -5.73 9.85 -6.57
CA PHE A 242 -5.59 9.68 -8.01
C PHE A 242 -6.38 8.46 -8.49
N ILE A 243 -6.15 7.29 -7.87
CA ILE A 243 -6.87 6.06 -8.22
C ILE A 243 -8.38 6.28 -8.10
N HIS A 244 -8.84 6.89 -7.01
CA HIS A 244 -10.26 7.19 -6.81
C HIS A 244 -10.82 8.16 -7.83
N HIS A 245 -10.08 9.22 -8.19
CA HIS A 245 -10.50 10.18 -9.19
C HIS A 245 -10.73 9.48 -10.54
N PHE A 246 -9.76 8.70 -11.01
CA PHE A 246 -9.89 8.00 -12.29
C PHE A 246 -10.89 6.84 -12.25
N ARG A 247 -11.07 6.19 -11.09
CA ARG A 247 -12.18 5.25 -10.86
C ARG A 247 -13.51 5.97 -11.06
N ASP A 248 -13.75 7.05 -10.33
CA ASP A 248 -15.06 7.69 -10.25
C ASP A 248 -15.43 8.42 -11.54
N GLN A 249 -14.44 8.94 -12.27
CA GLN A 249 -14.67 9.76 -13.47
C GLN A 249 -14.54 8.99 -14.80
N HIS A 250 -13.79 7.88 -14.84
CA HIS A 250 -13.40 7.28 -16.13
C HIS A 250 -13.55 5.75 -16.23
N PHE A 251 -13.13 5.00 -15.21
CA PHE A 251 -12.96 3.54 -15.37
C PHE A 251 -13.92 2.68 -14.54
N GLY A 252 -14.45 3.21 -13.43
CA GLY A 252 -15.31 2.46 -12.53
C GLY A 252 -14.60 1.31 -11.82
N ARG A 253 -15.39 0.30 -11.44
CA ARG A 253 -14.95 -0.89 -10.72
C ARG A 253 -15.30 -2.15 -11.51
N VAL A 254 -14.59 -3.23 -11.23
CA VAL A 254 -14.78 -4.53 -11.88
C VAL A 254 -14.92 -5.64 -10.84
N THR A 255 -15.72 -6.65 -11.15
CA THR A 255 -15.81 -7.88 -10.37
C THR A 255 -14.56 -8.75 -10.56
N ILE A 256 -14.40 -9.78 -9.72
CA ILE A 256 -13.32 -10.77 -9.89
C ILE A 256 -13.41 -11.50 -11.23
N ALA A 257 -14.62 -11.72 -11.75
CA ALA A 257 -14.83 -12.39 -13.03
C ALA A 257 -14.38 -11.53 -14.22
N GLU A 258 -14.56 -10.21 -14.12
CA GLU A 258 -14.21 -9.23 -15.16
C GLU A 258 -12.73 -8.83 -15.16
N LEU A 259 -11.91 -9.38 -14.27
CA LEU A 259 -10.46 -9.16 -14.29
C LEU A 259 -9.82 -9.83 -15.51
N GLU A 260 -9.87 -9.15 -16.65
CA GLU A 260 -9.25 -9.61 -17.89
C GLU A 260 -7.78 -9.14 -17.99
N SER A 261 -6.85 -10.10 -17.97
CA SER A 261 -5.44 -9.88 -18.35
C SER A 261 -4.74 -8.66 -17.71
N THR A 262 -4.88 -8.47 -16.40
CA THR A 262 -4.17 -7.38 -15.72
C THR A 262 -2.66 -7.64 -15.76
N PRO A 263 -1.81 -6.63 -15.98
CA PRO A 263 -0.37 -6.84 -16.16
C PRO A 263 0.36 -7.24 -14.86
N PHE A 264 -0.33 -7.23 -13.72
CA PHE A 264 0.16 -7.60 -12.39
C PHE A 264 -0.65 -8.73 -11.75
N MET A 265 -1.40 -9.51 -12.55
CA MET A 265 -1.96 -10.79 -12.15
C MET A 265 -1.84 -11.80 -13.29
N PRO A 266 -1.70 -13.11 -12.99
CA PRO A 266 -1.72 -14.12 -14.03
C PRO A 266 -3.06 -14.15 -14.75
N LYS A 267 -3.04 -14.54 -16.04
CA LYS A 267 -4.26 -14.76 -16.81
C LYS A 267 -5.09 -15.86 -16.12
N LEU A 268 -6.30 -15.50 -15.71
CA LEU A 268 -7.30 -16.45 -15.26
C LEU A 268 -7.68 -17.31 -16.48
N LYS A 269 -7.22 -18.56 -16.53
CA LYS A 269 -7.66 -19.49 -17.59
C LYS A 269 -9.13 -19.83 -17.33
N ASP A 270 -9.96 -19.66 -18.35
CA ASP A 270 -11.31 -20.21 -18.33
C ASP A 270 -11.25 -21.73 -18.34
N GLY A 271 -11.87 -22.33 -17.31
CA GLY A 271 -12.02 -23.77 -17.16
C GLY A 271 -10.90 -24.44 -16.37
N THR A 272 -11.25 -24.88 -15.14
CA THR A 272 -10.85 -26.16 -14.47
C THR A 272 -10.95 -26.12 -12.94
N TYR A 273 -11.30 -24.98 -12.33
CA TYR A 273 -11.36 -24.84 -10.87
C TYR A 273 -12.73 -24.33 -10.40
N GLY A 274 -13.21 -24.84 -9.27
CA GLY A 274 -14.34 -24.24 -8.56
C GLY A 274 -14.03 -22.79 -8.13
N PRO A 275 -15.04 -21.99 -7.79
CA PRO A 275 -14.87 -20.57 -7.44
C PRO A 275 -13.81 -20.33 -6.35
N ASP A 276 -13.77 -21.16 -5.31
CA ASP A 276 -12.81 -21.01 -4.21
C ASP A 276 -11.36 -21.27 -4.63
N ALA A 277 -11.14 -22.29 -5.46
CA ALA A 277 -9.82 -22.61 -5.99
C ALA A 277 -9.29 -21.52 -6.95
N LYS A 278 -10.19 -20.80 -7.63
CA LYS A 278 -9.82 -19.61 -8.42
C LYS A 278 -9.37 -18.45 -7.51
N LEU A 279 -10.07 -18.19 -6.41
CA LEU A 279 -9.71 -17.14 -5.46
C LEU A 279 -8.40 -17.43 -4.73
N ASP A 280 -8.14 -18.68 -4.34
CA ASP A 280 -6.86 -19.07 -3.75
C ASP A 280 -5.69 -18.88 -4.71
N THR A 281 -5.90 -19.25 -5.98
CA THR A 281 -4.89 -19.04 -7.04
C THR A 281 -4.59 -17.56 -7.22
N ILE A 282 -5.63 -16.71 -7.26
CA ILE A 282 -5.47 -15.24 -7.35
C ILE A 282 -4.66 -14.72 -6.17
N ARG A 283 -5.06 -15.07 -4.96
CA ARG A 283 -4.42 -14.63 -3.73
C ARG A 283 -2.95 -15.04 -3.68
N ALA A 284 -2.64 -16.31 -3.93
CA ALA A 284 -1.28 -16.83 -3.94
C ALA A 284 -0.41 -16.12 -5.00
N SER A 285 -0.98 -15.85 -6.18
CA SER A 285 -0.27 -15.16 -7.25
C SER A 285 0.03 -13.70 -6.92
N LEU A 286 -0.91 -13.00 -6.26
CA LEU A 286 -0.68 -11.64 -5.77
C LEU A 286 0.39 -11.61 -4.68
N HIS A 287 0.37 -12.56 -3.73
CA HIS A 287 1.44 -12.69 -2.75
C HIS A 287 2.81 -12.89 -3.42
N ALA A 288 2.89 -13.80 -4.39
CA ALA A 288 4.13 -14.04 -5.11
C ALA A 288 4.60 -12.79 -5.88
N PHE A 289 3.67 -12.08 -6.52
CA PHE A 289 3.98 -10.84 -7.19
C PHE A 289 4.46 -9.75 -6.23
N ILE A 290 4.01 -9.70 -4.98
CA ILE A 290 4.39 -8.64 -4.02
C ILE A 290 5.70 -9.00 -3.32
N TYR A 291 5.85 -10.22 -2.81
CA TYR A 291 6.91 -10.61 -1.88
C TYR A 291 8.03 -11.45 -2.51
N HIS A 292 7.87 -11.92 -3.76
CA HIS A 292 8.85 -12.79 -4.43
C HIS A 292 9.43 -12.22 -5.73
N GLN A 293 9.38 -10.90 -5.93
CA GLN A 293 9.95 -10.26 -7.13
C GLN A 293 11.48 -10.42 -7.27
N ASN A 294 12.18 -10.80 -6.19
CA ASN A 294 13.64 -10.95 -6.17
C ASN A 294 14.12 -12.43 -6.23
N ALA A 295 13.27 -13.36 -6.68
CA ALA A 295 13.62 -14.79 -6.79
C ALA A 295 14.07 -15.24 -8.19
N CYS A 296 14.35 -14.32 -9.13
CA CYS A 296 14.89 -14.61 -10.46
C CYS A 296 16.17 -13.81 -10.74
#